data_AF-A0A3M1GXP8-F1
#
_entry.id   AF-A0A3M1GXP8-F1
#
_cell.length_a   1.000
_cell.length_b   1.000
_cell.length_c   1.000
_cell.angle_alpha   90.00
_cell.angle_beta   90.00
_cell.angle_gamma   90.00
#
_symmetry.space_group_name_H-M   'P 1'
#
loop_
_entity.id
_entity.type
_entity.pdbx_description
1 polymer ?
#
loop_
_entity_poly.entity_id
_entity_poly.type
_entity_poly.pdbx_seq_one_letter_code
_entity_poly.pdbx_strand_id
1 'polypeptide(L)'
;MDSVRKIEMKQGNSSENPLGARKIMEEKEVQNAGLARINAKELEELFISRFEKNFHEFRPFGQVFHPLEQTFYSANASNNEGYRSNSYRKIIDLMKKHKLFDRNILEEMPLQEISRFEIYRKSLFGKATPKVVVAAICVNPLEDLLLGKAPSPLGAKEIEEGVQKVVREKNVYYYIGIGSTSGWEEKVWSQDFKGVNWICGILEPVEGSYWKKRFPDPDNWYGLEPVFDPEMDSEKLERCKGSIIHHPELRLKGSHKLLDDLYREADVPEYIFVQALSELLESYPEFEIKEISGKKILQKKRI
;
A
#
# COMPACT_ATOMS: atom_id res chain seq x y z
N MET A 1 -33.42 39.69 53.11
CA MET A 1 -34.47 38.67 53.21
C MET A 1 -34.28 37.76 52.01
N ASP A 2 -33.35 36.80 52.15
CA ASP A 2 -32.85 35.95 51.08
C ASP A 2 -33.43 34.55 51.21
N SER A 3 -34.09 34.10 50.13
CA SER A 3 -34.78 32.81 50.05
C SER A 3 -33.90 31.83 49.26
N VAL A 4 -33.05 31.08 49.98
CA VAL A 4 -32.20 30.02 49.42
C VAL A 4 -33.04 28.76 49.18
N ARG A 5 -33.31 28.42 47.90
CA ARG A 5 -33.90 27.13 47.50
C ARG A 5 -32.80 26.06 47.40
N LYS A 6 -32.84 25.05 48.26
CA LYS A 6 -32.04 23.82 48.14
C LYS A 6 -32.60 22.96 47.00
N ILE A 7 -31.76 22.66 46.00
CA ILE A 7 -32.03 21.66 44.96
C ILE A 7 -31.45 20.34 45.47
N GLU A 8 -32.31 19.38 45.81
CA GLU A 8 -31.91 18.00 46.10
C GLU A 8 -31.60 17.28 44.78
N MET A 9 -30.30 17.06 44.50
CA MET A 9 -29.89 16.10 43.48
C MET A 9 -30.08 14.68 44.03
N LYS A 10 -31.14 13.99 43.58
CA LYS A 10 -31.25 12.54 43.73
C LYS A 10 -30.20 11.86 42.85
N GLN A 11 -29.12 11.37 43.47
CA GLN A 11 -28.22 10.41 42.84
C GLN A 11 -28.99 9.11 42.59
N GLY A 12 -29.45 8.94 41.35
CA GLY A 12 -29.99 7.67 40.88
C GLY A 12 -28.84 6.67 40.78
N ASN A 13 -28.77 5.72 41.70
CA ASN A 13 -27.93 4.54 41.58
C ASN A 13 -28.47 3.67 40.43
N SER A 14 -28.06 3.93 39.19
CA SER A 14 -28.18 2.96 38.12
C SER A 14 -27.18 1.84 38.38
N SER A 15 -27.63 0.76 39.02
CA SER A 15 -26.90 -0.50 39.07
C SER A 15 -26.85 -1.08 37.66
N GLU A 16 -25.94 -0.56 36.82
CA GLU A 16 -25.66 -1.14 35.50
C GLU A 16 -25.15 -2.56 35.70
N ASN A 17 -25.86 -3.51 35.09
CA ASN A 17 -25.58 -4.92 35.20
C ASN A 17 -24.24 -5.22 34.49
N PRO A 18 -23.15 -5.56 35.21
CA PRO A 18 -21.82 -5.71 34.64
C PRO A 18 -21.72 -6.86 33.61
N LEU A 19 -22.70 -7.78 33.60
CA LEU A 19 -22.81 -8.86 32.62
C LEU A 19 -23.20 -8.34 31.22
N GLY A 20 -23.99 -7.25 31.12
CA GLY A 20 -24.38 -6.67 29.84
C GLY A 20 -23.22 -5.97 29.14
N ALA A 21 -22.38 -5.24 29.90
CA ALA A 21 -21.22 -4.53 29.36
C ALA A 21 -20.17 -5.48 28.78
N ARG A 22 -19.91 -6.63 29.43
CA ARG A 22 -18.96 -7.65 28.93
C ARG A 22 -19.39 -8.25 27.60
N LYS A 23 -20.66 -8.62 27.47
CA LYS A 23 -21.20 -9.18 26.22
C LYS A 23 -21.10 -8.19 25.05
N ILE A 24 -21.40 -6.91 25.29
CA ILE A 24 -21.31 -5.86 24.26
C ILE A 24 -19.85 -5.63 23.84
N MET A 25 -18.89 -5.71 24.77
CA MET A 25 -17.46 -5.58 24.42
C MET A 25 -16.98 -6.78 23.60
N GLU A 26 -17.33 -8.00 24.00
CA GLU A 26 -16.98 -9.23 23.25
C GLU A 26 -17.55 -9.20 21.82
N GLU A 27 -18.80 -8.79 21.64
CA GLU A 27 -19.42 -8.67 20.31
C GLU A 27 -18.70 -7.62 19.43
N LYS A 28 -18.29 -6.48 20.00
CA LYS A 28 -17.53 -5.44 19.28
C LYS A 28 -16.12 -5.91 18.90
N GLU A 29 -15.43 -6.63 19.78
CA GLU A 29 -14.11 -7.17 19.51
C GLU A 29 -14.14 -8.21 18.38
N VAL A 30 -15.12 -9.12 18.40
CA VAL A 30 -15.30 -10.12 17.33
C VAL A 30 -15.63 -9.44 16.00
N GLN A 31 -16.49 -8.41 16.01
CA GLN A 31 -16.82 -7.65 14.81
C GLN A 31 -15.58 -6.92 14.23
N ASN A 32 -14.78 -6.29 15.09
CA ASN A 32 -13.55 -5.61 14.68
C ASN A 32 -12.52 -6.59 14.11
N ALA A 33 -12.40 -7.79 14.68
CA ALA A 33 -11.52 -8.85 14.20
C ALA A 33 -11.89 -9.33 12.78
N GLY A 34 -13.19 -9.54 12.51
CA GLY A 34 -13.67 -9.88 11.17
C GLY A 34 -13.36 -8.78 10.15
N LEU A 35 -13.62 -7.52 10.51
CA LEU A 35 -13.32 -6.37 9.66
C LEU A 35 -11.82 -6.26 9.34
N ALA A 36 -10.93 -6.50 10.30
CA ALA A 36 -9.48 -6.48 10.08
C ALA A 36 -9.02 -7.54 9.08
N ARG A 37 -9.58 -8.76 9.13
CA ARG A 37 -9.27 -9.83 8.16
C ARG A 37 -9.73 -9.46 6.75
N ILE A 38 -10.99 -9.03 6.62
CA ILE A 38 -11.58 -8.63 5.35
C ILE A 38 -10.77 -7.48 4.73
N ASN A 39 -10.46 -6.44 5.49
CA ASN A 39 -9.67 -5.32 5.01
C ASN A 39 -8.27 -5.76 4.54
N ALA A 40 -7.58 -6.62 5.31
CA ALA A 40 -6.27 -7.13 4.90
C ALA A 40 -6.36 -7.96 3.60
N LYS A 41 -7.40 -8.77 3.45
CA LYS A 41 -7.66 -9.53 2.22
C LYS A 41 -7.93 -8.62 1.02
N GLU A 42 -8.78 -7.60 1.18
CA GLU A 42 -9.07 -6.63 0.11
C GLU A 42 -7.83 -5.84 -0.31
N LEU A 43 -6.99 -5.44 0.64
CA LEU A 43 -5.72 -4.76 0.36
C LEU A 43 -4.73 -5.67 -0.39
N GLU A 44 -4.66 -6.95 -0.04
CA GLU A 44 -3.88 -7.95 -0.76
C GLU A 44 -4.38 -8.13 -2.20
N GLU A 45 -5.69 -8.33 -2.38
CA GLU A 45 -6.31 -8.48 -3.69
C GLU A 45 -6.10 -7.23 -4.55
N LEU A 46 -6.23 -6.04 -3.98
CA LEU A 46 -5.95 -4.76 -4.66
C LEU A 46 -4.49 -4.69 -5.12
N PHE A 47 -3.53 -4.93 -4.22
CA PHE A 47 -2.11 -4.84 -4.55
C PHE A 47 -1.71 -5.83 -5.66
N ILE A 48 -2.11 -7.10 -5.54
CA ILE A 48 -1.77 -8.13 -6.51
C ILE A 48 -2.45 -7.87 -7.86
N SER A 49 -3.74 -7.53 -7.87
CA SER A 49 -4.46 -7.27 -9.12
C SER A 49 -3.96 -6.03 -9.85
N ARG A 50 -3.61 -4.96 -9.12
CA ARG A 50 -2.99 -3.75 -9.69
C ARG A 50 -1.61 -4.03 -10.24
N PHE A 51 -0.78 -4.79 -9.53
CA PHE A 51 0.51 -5.23 -10.05
C PHE A 51 0.37 -5.99 -11.37
N GLU A 52 -0.53 -6.98 -11.42
CA GLU A 52 -0.77 -7.77 -12.64
C GLU A 52 -1.21 -6.87 -13.80
N LYS A 53 -2.18 -5.98 -13.54
CA LYS A 53 -2.69 -5.02 -14.51
C LYS A 53 -1.58 -4.09 -15.01
N ASN A 54 -0.84 -3.45 -14.12
CA ASN A 54 0.22 -2.50 -14.48
C ASN A 54 1.34 -3.21 -15.26
N PHE A 55 1.70 -4.44 -14.88
CA PHE A 55 2.66 -5.21 -15.66
C PHE A 55 2.10 -5.58 -17.04
N HIS A 56 0.82 -5.91 -17.16
CA HIS A 56 0.16 -6.11 -18.47
C HIS A 56 0.16 -4.85 -19.35
N GLU A 57 -0.02 -3.66 -18.77
CA GLU A 57 0.02 -2.38 -19.49
C GLU A 57 1.44 -1.94 -19.84
N PHE A 58 2.43 -2.30 -19.02
CA PHE A 58 3.85 -2.11 -19.31
C PHE A 58 4.32 -2.99 -20.50
N ARG A 59 3.80 -4.21 -20.63
CA ARG A 59 4.30 -5.25 -21.55
C ARG A 59 4.34 -4.93 -23.06
N PRO A 60 3.37 -4.24 -23.68
CA PRO A 60 3.37 -4.02 -25.13
C PRO A 60 4.58 -3.20 -25.62
N PHE A 61 5.15 -2.38 -24.74
CA PHE A 61 6.27 -1.49 -25.02
C PHE A 61 7.49 -1.78 -24.13
N GLY A 62 7.31 -2.60 -23.10
CA GLY A 62 8.25 -2.82 -22.03
C GLY A 62 9.41 -3.73 -22.41
N GLN A 63 10.62 -3.18 -22.30
CA GLN A 63 11.83 -3.95 -22.11
C GLN A 63 12.19 -3.92 -20.62
N VAL A 64 12.63 -5.05 -20.08
CA VAL A 64 13.11 -5.14 -18.70
C VAL A 64 14.62 -5.29 -18.70
N PHE A 65 15.30 -4.41 -17.99
CA PHE A 65 16.75 -4.45 -17.87
C PHE A 65 17.21 -5.59 -16.94
N HIS A 66 18.29 -6.26 -17.32
CA HIS A 66 18.96 -7.29 -16.55
C HIS A 66 20.33 -6.78 -16.08
N PRO A 67 20.46 -6.29 -14.83
CA PRO A 67 21.69 -5.67 -14.34
C PRO A 67 22.94 -6.53 -14.44
N LEU A 68 22.87 -7.84 -14.19
CA LEU A 68 24.07 -8.70 -14.23
C LEU A 68 24.63 -8.90 -15.65
N GLU A 69 23.78 -8.80 -16.66
CA GLU A 69 24.17 -9.00 -18.06
C GLU A 69 24.22 -7.67 -18.85
N GLN A 70 23.85 -6.57 -18.19
CA GLN A 70 23.75 -5.23 -18.77
C GLN A 70 23.00 -5.19 -20.10
N THR A 71 21.85 -5.87 -20.15
CA THR A 71 21.04 -6.00 -21.38
C THR A 71 19.55 -5.93 -21.09
N PHE A 72 18.77 -5.63 -22.13
CA PHE A 72 17.33 -5.53 -22.06
C PHE A 72 16.65 -6.78 -22.61
N TYR A 73 15.63 -7.25 -21.90
CA TYR A 73 14.79 -8.38 -22.30
C TYR A 73 13.37 -7.93 -22.61
N SER A 74 12.85 -8.34 -23.77
CA SER A 74 11.48 -8.02 -24.16
C SER A 74 10.47 -8.75 -23.27
N ALA A 75 9.58 -8.01 -22.60
CA ALA A 75 8.53 -8.54 -21.75
C ALA A 75 7.23 -8.91 -22.49
N ASN A 76 7.21 -8.91 -23.82
CA ASN A 76 6.01 -9.26 -24.60
C ASN A 76 5.39 -10.62 -24.22
N ALA A 77 4.11 -10.83 -24.55
CA ALA A 77 3.34 -12.04 -24.20
C ALA A 77 4.00 -13.36 -24.64
N SER A 78 4.82 -13.34 -25.70
CA SER A 78 5.49 -14.54 -26.21
C SER A 78 6.79 -14.91 -25.48
N ASN A 79 7.26 -14.02 -24.59
CA ASN A 79 8.52 -14.13 -23.87
C ASN A 79 8.34 -14.05 -22.35
N ASN A 80 7.09 -14.11 -21.85
CA ASN A 80 6.85 -14.15 -20.41
C ASN A 80 5.85 -15.24 -20.02
N GLU A 81 5.97 -15.72 -18.78
CA GLU A 81 5.02 -16.63 -18.16
C GLU A 81 4.64 -16.09 -16.76
N GLY A 82 3.35 -16.03 -16.49
CA GLY A 82 2.80 -15.59 -15.22
C GLY A 82 2.58 -16.76 -14.27
N TYR A 83 2.97 -16.57 -13.00
CA TYR A 83 2.77 -17.56 -11.95
C TYR A 83 2.13 -16.90 -10.74
N ARG A 84 1.12 -17.58 -10.17
CA ARG A 84 0.50 -17.19 -8.90
C ARG A 84 0.61 -18.32 -7.89
N SER A 85 0.94 -17.98 -6.65
CA SER A 85 0.94 -18.91 -5.52
C SER A 85 0.45 -18.21 -4.26
N ASN A 86 0.10 -19.00 -3.24
CA ASN A 86 -0.39 -18.48 -1.97
C ASN A 86 0.00 -19.38 -0.80
N SER A 87 -0.30 -18.91 0.41
CA SER A 87 0.03 -19.54 1.69
C SER A 87 -1.17 -20.22 2.35
N TYR A 88 -2.17 -20.66 1.58
CA TYR A 88 -3.38 -21.33 2.12
C TYR A 88 -3.05 -22.45 3.12
N ARG A 89 -2.08 -23.31 2.80
CA ARG A 89 -1.64 -24.39 3.72
C ARG A 89 -1.11 -23.85 5.06
N LYS A 90 -0.36 -22.74 5.04
CA LYS A 90 0.17 -22.10 6.26
C LYS A 90 -0.97 -21.61 7.15
N ILE A 91 -2.05 -21.07 6.57
CA ILE A 91 -3.24 -20.63 7.31
C ILE A 91 -3.94 -21.82 7.95
N ILE A 92 -4.14 -22.91 7.19
CA ILE A 92 -4.73 -24.15 7.73
C ILE A 92 -3.89 -24.69 8.90
N ASP A 93 -2.57 -24.66 8.79
CA ASP A 93 -1.69 -25.13 9.87
C ASP A 93 -1.71 -24.20 11.10
N LEU A 94 -1.84 -22.89 10.90
CA LEU A 94 -2.07 -21.93 11.98
C LEU A 94 -3.43 -22.15 12.67
N MET A 95 -4.49 -22.38 11.90
CA MET A 95 -5.83 -22.73 12.41
C MET A 95 -5.79 -24.01 13.26
N LYS A 96 -5.07 -25.05 12.79
CA LYS A 96 -4.85 -26.28 13.56
C LYS A 96 -4.10 -26.01 14.86
N LYS A 97 -3.00 -25.23 14.81
CA LYS A 97 -2.18 -24.87 15.98
C LYS A 97 -3.04 -24.22 17.07
N HIS A 98 -3.94 -23.31 16.69
CA HIS A 98 -4.81 -22.58 17.61
C HIS A 98 -6.16 -23.24 17.88
N LYS A 99 -6.44 -24.40 17.25
CA LYS A 99 -7.72 -25.12 17.33
C LYS A 99 -8.93 -24.26 16.91
N LEU A 100 -8.72 -23.35 15.96
CA LEU A 100 -9.74 -22.46 15.40
C LEU A 100 -10.12 -22.97 14.02
N PHE A 101 -11.13 -23.84 13.93
CA PHE A 101 -11.62 -24.41 12.67
C PHE A 101 -12.96 -23.79 12.28
N ASP A 102 -12.93 -22.53 11.86
CA ASP A 102 -14.09 -21.82 11.33
C ASP A 102 -13.87 -21.53 9.85
N ARG A 103 -14.80 -21.99 9.01
CA ARG A 103 -14.76 -21.79 7.57
C ARG A 103 -14.90 -20.31 7.18
N ASN A 104 -15.69 -19.54 7.93
CA ASN A 104 -15.88 -18.12 7.66
C ASN A 104 -14.57 -17.36 7.90
N ILE A 105 -13.88 -17.67 9.01
CA ILE A 105 -12.56 -17.10 9.28
C ILE A 105 -11.61 -17.41 8.12
N LEU A 106 -11.57 -18.66 7.65
CA LEU A 106 -10.70 -19.04 6.54
C LEU A 106 -11.02 -18.28 5.24
N GLU A 107 -12.31 -18.03 4.95
CA GLU A 107 -12.74 -17.27 3.77
C GLU A 107 -12.40 -15.77 3.87
N GLU A 108 -12.31 -15.23 5.08
CA GLU A 108 -11.92 -13.83 5.36
C GLU A 108 -10.41 -13.60 5.38
N MET A 109 -9.59 -14.64 5.58
CA MET A 109 -8.14 -14.49 5.74
C MET A 109 -7.43 -14.10 4.43
N PRO A 110 -6.47 -13.14 4.47
CA PRO A 110 -5.55 -12.95 3.35
C PRO A 110 -4.67 -14.18 3.17
N LEU A 111 -4.27 -14.47 1.93
CA LEU A 111 -3.57 -15.69 1.55
C LEU A 111 -2.05 -15.51 1.42
N GLN A 112 -1.49 -14.33 1.66
CA GLN A 112 -0.08 -13.99 1.39
C GLN A 112 0.30 -14.36 -0.05
N GLU A 113 -0.45 -13.80 -0.99
CA GLU A 113 -0.30 -14.09 -2.40
C GLU A 113 1.03 -13.60 -2.98
N ILE A 114 1.51 -14.37 -3.95
CA ILE A 114 2.66 -14.04 -4.79
C ILE A 114 2.19 -14.08 -6.23
N SER A 115 2.37 -12.99 -6.96
CA SER A 115 2.22 -12.94 -8.41
C SER A 115 3.56 -12.56 -9.02
N ARG A 116 4.01 -13.32 -10.03
CA ARG A 116 5.30 -13.06 -10.67
C ARG A 116 5.27 -13.36 -12.16
N PHE A 117 6.05 -12.59 -12.89
CA PHE A 117 6.27 -12.77 -14.31
C PHE A 117 7.73 -13.13 -14.56
N GLU A 118 7.95 -14.31 -15.13
CA GLU A 118 9.27 -14.75 -15.58
C GLU A 118 9.45 -14.32 -17.03
N ILE A 119 10.55 -13.62 -17.32
CA ILE A 119 10.89 -13.11 -18.67
C ILE A 119 12.02 -13.96 -19.22
N TYR A 120 11.79 -14.56 -20.38
CA TYR A 120 12.66 -15.56 -20.98
C TYR A 120 13.43 -15.00 -22.18
N ARG A 121 14.63 -15.55 -22.38
CA ARG A 121 15.32 -15.45 -23.67
C ARG A 121 14.89 -16.63 -24.55
N LYS A 122 14.37 -16.34 -25.74
CA LYS A 122 14.15 -17.37 -26.77
C LYS A 122 15.50 -17.91 -27.24
N SER A 123 15.68 -19.22 -27.10
CA SER A 123 16.78 -19.95 -27.73
C SER A 123 16.28 -20.53 -29.05
N LEU A 124 17.08 -20.45 -30.11
CA LEU A 124 16.72 -21.01 -31.42
C LEU A 124 16.70 -22.54 -31.43
N PHE A 125 17.38 -23.19 -30.47
CA PHE A 125 17.54 -24.65 -30.43
C PHE A 125 17.53 -25.23 -28.99
N GLY A 126 16.98 -24.52 -28.01
CA GLY A 126 17.05 -24.93 -26.61
C GLY A 126 15.84 -24.52 -25.78
N LYS A 127 15.78 -25.05 -24.55
CA LYS A 127 14.75 -24.72 -23.55
C LYS A 127 14.85 -23.23 -23.20
N ALA A 128 13.71 -22.54 -23.15
CA ALA A 128 13.64 -21.18 -22.67
C ALA A 128 14.15 -21.12 -21.22
N THR A 129 15.10 -20.23 -20.95
CA THR A 129 15.64 -20.00 -19.60
C THR A 129 15.18 -18.64 -19.11
N PRO A 130 14.65 -18.54 -17.88
CA PRO A 130 14.29 -17.26 -17.30
C PRO A 130 15.55 -16.41 -17.16
N LYS A 131 15.39 -15.10 -17.32
CA LYS A 131 16.48 -14.11 -17.23
C LYS A 131 16.15 -13.04 -16.22
N VAL A 132 14.92 -12.53 -16.27
CA VAL A 132 14.44 -11.58 -15.28
C VAL A 132 13.12 -12.07 -14.70
N VAL A 133 12.91 -11.82 -13.41
CA VAL A 133 11.63 -12.03 -12.75
C VAL A 133 11.18 -10.72 -12.14
N VAL A 134 9.92 -10.36 -12.39
CA VAL A 134 9.25 -9.22 -11.75
C VAL A 134 8.14 -9.81 -10.87
N ALA A 135 8.18 -9.58 -9.56
CA ALA A 135 7.30 -10.27 -8.61
C ALA A 135 6.70 -9.31 -7.57
N ALA A 136 5.38 -9.38 -7.38
CA ALA A 136 4.70 -8.80 -6.23
C ALA A 136 4.42 -9.86 -5.18
N ILE A 137 4.64 -9.52 -3.92
CA ILE A 137 4.42 -10.38 -2.75
C ILE A 137 3.60 -9.59 -1.74
N CYS A 138 2.50 -10.15 -1.27
CA CYS A 138 1.81 -9.63 -0.10
C CYS A 138 2.22 -10.40 1.15
N VAL A 139 2.54 -9.68 2.22
CA VAL A 139 2.78 -10.26 3.54
C VAL A 139 1.79 -9.70 4.55
N ASN A 140 1.41 -10.54 5.51
CA ASN A 140 0.32 -10.27 6.45
C ASN A 140 0.69 -10.89 7.82
N PRO A 141 0.35 -10.26 8.96
CA PRO A 141 0.53 -10.84 10.29
C PRO A 141 -0.55 -11.89 10.56
N LEU A 142 -0.45 -13.04 9.86
CA LEU A 142 -1.52 -14.05 9.81
C LEU A 142 -1.95 -14.56 11.19
N GLU A 143 -1.03 -14.66 12.15
CA GLU A 143 -1.36 -15.11 13.50
C GLU A 143 -2.18 -14.06 14.28
N ASP A 144 -1.87 -12.77 14.15
CA ASP A 144 -2.66 -11.70 14.76
C ASP A 144 -4.06 -11.64 14.16
N LEU A 145 -4.15 -11.67 12.82
CA LEU A 145 -5.42 -11.66 12.09
C LEU A 145 -6.31 -12.87 12.43
N LEU A 146 -5.70 -14.06 12.51
CA LEU A 146 -6.40 -15.29 12.88
C LEU A 146 -6.94 -15.23 14.32
N LEU A 147 -6.15 -14.69 15.24
CA LEU A 147 -6.51 -14.55 16.66
C LEU A 147 -7.41 -13.34 16.95
N GLY A 148 -7.77 -12.56 15.93
CA GLY A 148 -8.59 -11.35 16.08
C GLY A 148 -7.89 -10.23 16.87
N LYS A 149 -6.56 -10.22 16.86
CA LYS A 149 -5.76 -9.16 17.49
C LYS A 149 -5.60 -7.99 16.53
N ALA A 150 -5.27 -6.82 17.08
CA ALA A 150 -4.79 -5.70 16.29
C ALA A 150 -3.55 -6.14 15.48
N PRO A 151 -3.55 -6.01 14.14
CA PRO A 151 -2.42 -6.42 13.32
C PRO A 151 -1.15 -5.64 13.65
N SER A 152 -0.07 -6.35 13.99
CA SER A 152 1.22 -5.71 14.25
C SER A 152 1.92 -5.32 12.94
N PRO A 153 2.70 -4.21 12.92
CA PRO A 153 3.60 -3.92 11.80
C PRO A 153 4.63 -5.04 11.61
N LEU A 154 4.97 -5.32 10.36
CA LEU A 154 5.91 -6.38 10.00
C LEU A 154 7.36 -5.87 9.96
N GLY A 155 8.33 -6.76 10.16
CA GLY A 155 9.75 -6.43 10.20
C GLY A 155 10.53 -6.86 8.97
N ALA A 156 11.84 -6.67 9.03
CA ALA A 156 12.78 -7.09 7.99
C ALA A 156 12.75 -8.61 7.73
N LYS A 157 12.45 -9.41 8.76
CA LYS A 157 12.39 -10.87 8.65
C LYS A 157 11.32 -11.31 7.66
N GLU A 158 10.15 -10.68 7.66
CA GLU A 158 9.06 -11.01 6.74
C GLU A 158 9.42 -10.68 5.28
N ILE A 159 10.22 -9.63 5.07
CA ILE A 159 10.77 -9.27 3.75
C ILE A 159 11.74 -10.36 3.30
N GLU A 160 12.69 -10.75 4.14
CA GLU A 160 13.67 -11.80 3.84
C GLU A 160 12.98 -13.14 3.52
N GLU A 161 12.01 -13.55 4.32
CA GLU A 161 11.21 -14.75 4.08
C GLU A 161 10.43 -14.66 2.76
N GLY A 162 9.90 -13.48 2.42
CA GLY A 162 9.22 -13.21 1.15
C GLY A 162 10.17 -13.36 -0.04
N VAL A 163 11.32 -12.70 -0.01
CA VAL A 163 12.36 -12.76 -1.06
C VAL A 163 12.81 -14.20 -1.29
N GLN A 164 13.04 -14.98 -0.22
CA GLN A 164 13.46 -16.39 -0.32
C GLN A 164 12.43 -17.30 -1.01
N LYS A 165 11.14 -16.96 -1.01
CA LYS A 165 10.11 -17.73 -1.76
C LYS A 165 10.20 -17.53 -3.27
N VAL A 166 10.77 -16.41 -3.71
CA VAL A 166 10.81 -15.99 -5.12
C VAL A 166 12.18 -16.21 -5.74
N VAL A 167 13.27 -15.84 -5.06
CA VAL A 167 14.64 -15.95 -5.56
C VAL A 167 15.10 -17.41 -5.53
N ARG A 168 15.32 -18.01 -6.70
CA ARG A 168 15.66 -19.44 -6.83
C ARG A 168 16.97 -19.70 -7.56
N GLU A 169 17.32 -18.85 -8.52
CA GLU A 169 18.44 -19.08 -9.44
C GLU A 169 19.41 -17.90 -9.41
N LYS A 170 20.72 -18.17 -9.31
CA LYS A 170 21.75 -17.13 -9.21
C LYS A 170 21.95 -16.33 -10.50
N ASN A 171 21.58 -16.90 -11.65
CA ASN A 171 21.77 -16.30 -12.97
C ASN A 171 20.51 -15.56 -13.49
N VAL A 172 19.53 -15.37 -12.61
CA VAL A 172 18.29 -14.64 -12.91
C VAL A 172 18.27 -13.42 -12.01
N TYR A 173 17.92 -12.26 -12.57
CA TYR A 173 17.73 -11.05 -11.78
C TYR A 173 16.27 -10.89 -11.35
N TYR A 174 16.04 -10.46 -10.11
CA TYR A 174 14.69 -10.35 -9.53
C TYR A 174 14.38 -8.91 -9.10
N TYR A 175 13.31 -8.34 -9.64
CA TYR A 175 12.67 -7.12 -9.15
C TYR A 175 11.46 -7.52 -8.30
N ILE A 176 11.46 -7.13 -7.03
CA ILE A 176 10.47 -7.62 -6.06
C ILE A 176 9.78 -6.43 -5.39
N GLY A 177 8.46 -6.33 -5.51
CA GLY A 177 7.66 -5.42 -4.69
C GLY A 177 6.99 -6.20 -3.55
N ILE A 178 7.21 -5.81 -2.31
CA ILE A 178 6.58 -6.44 -1.15
C ILE A 178 5.63 -5.45 -0.48
N GLY A 179 4.33 -5.79 -0.49
CA GLY A 179 3.28 -5.06 0.21
C GLY A 179 2.99 -5.67 1.58
N SER A 180 2.84 -4.83 2.61
CA SER A 180 2.30 -5.21 3.92
C SER A 180 0.93 -4.59 4.10
N THR A 181 -0.06 -5.38 4.54
CA THR A 181 -1.42 -4.90 4.82
C THR A 181 -1.57 -4.27 6.21
N SER A 182 -0.62 -4.55 7.12
CA SER A 182 -0.56 -3.97 8.47
C SER A 182 0.56 -2.95 8.64
N GLY A 183 1.26 -2.63 7.55
CA GLY A 183 2.43 -1.74 7.55
C GLY A 183 3.73 -2.39 8.00
N TRP A 184 4.76 -1.56 8.07
CA TRP A 184 6.13 -1.92 8.38
C TRP A 184 6.63 -1.22 9.64
N GLU A 185 7.49 -1.90 10.40
CA GLU A 185 8.24 -1.26 11.48
C GLU A 185 9.08 -0.08 10.95
N GLU A 186 9.19 1.00 11.72
CA GLU A 186 9.89 2.24 11.31
C GLU A 186 11.31 1.98 10.76
N LYS A 187 12.06 1.09 11.41
CA LYS A 187 13.43 0.73 11.01
C LYS A 187 13.53 0.15 9.59
N VAL A 188 12.46 -0.48 9.09
CA VAL A 188 12.40 -1.06 7.73
C VAL A 188 12.52 0.05 6.69
N TRP A 189 11.95 1.23 6.95
CA TRP A 189 12.01 2.41 6.07
C TRP A 189 13.39 3.05 5.94
N SER A 190 14.39 2.58 6.71
CA SER A 190 15.78 3.01 6.57
C SER A 190 16.70 1.97 5.92
N GLN A 191 16.26 0.71 5.78
CA GLN A 191 17.08 -0.40 5.25
C GLN A 191 16.93 -0.57 3.74
N ASP A 192 18.03 -0.86 3.04
CA ASP A 192 17.97 -1.25 1.63
C ASP A 192 17.90 -2.77 1.52
N PHE A 193 16.80 -3.28 0.96
CA PHE A 193 16.61 -4.70 0.72
C PHE A 193 17.09 -5.04 -0.68
N LYS A 194 18.34 -5.45 -0.80
CA LYS A 194 18.97 -5.89 -2.05
C LYS A 194 19.96 -7.01 -1.82
N GLY A 195 20.18 -7.82 -2.85
CA GLY A 195 21.21 -8.85 -2.88
C GLY A 195 21.92 -8.87 -4.23
N VAL A 196 22.74 -9.89 -4.46
CA VAL A 196 23.59 -9.98 -5.67
C VAL A 196 22.76 -9.96 -6.94
N ASN A 197 21.62 -10.64 -6.95
CA ASN A 197 20.78 -10.81 -8.13
C ASN A 197 19.33 -10.38 -7.89
N TRP A 198 19.07 -9.53 -6.89
CA TRP A 198 17.71 -9.07 -6.61
C TRP A 198 17.70 -7.71 -5.94
N ILE A 199 16.61 -6.97 -6.16
CA ILE A 199 16.30 -5.70 -5.50
C ILE A 199 14.83 -5.72 -5.07
N CYS A 200 14.55 -5.17 -3.88
CA CYS A 200 13.24 -5.23 -3.27
C CYS A 200 12.76 -3.83 -2.86
N GLY A 201 11.56 -3.47 -3.34
CA GLY A 201 10.81 -2.29 -2.92
C GLY A 201 9.75 -2.71 -1.91
N ILE A 202 9.44 -1.81 -0.98
CA ILE A 202 8.44 -2.04 0.07
C ILE A 202 7.29 -1.07 -0.06
N LEU A 203 6.08 -1.55 0.25
CA LEU A 203 4.83 -0.80 0.14
C LEU A 203 3.95 -1.04 1.37
N GLU A 204 3.27 0.00 1.84
CA GLU A 204 2.19 -0.12 2.84
C GLU A 204 1.03 0.83 2.52
N PRO A 205 -0.22 0.44 2.83
CA PRO A 205 -1.36 1.34 2.74
C PRO A 205 -1.26 2.40 3.85
N VAL A 206 -1.71 3.62 3.55
CA VAL A 206 -1.77 4.72 4.52
C VAL A 206 -3.22 5.12 4.78
N GLU A 207 -3.79 5.95 3.90
CA GLU A 207 -5.15 6.43 4.00
C GLU A 207 -5.77 6.52 2.60
N GLY A 208 -7.04 6.13 2.48
CA GLY A 208 -7.75 6.10 1.20
C GLY A 208 -7.05 5.20 0.19
N SER A 209 -6.74 5.74 -0.99
CA SER A 209 -6.01 5.06 -2.06
C SER A 209 -4.48 5.14 -1.93
N TYR A 210 -3.95 5.88 -0.94
CA TYR A 210 -2.53 6.15 -0.86
C TYR A 210 -1.74 4.95 -0.34
N TRP A 211 -0.67 4.63 -1.04
CA TRP A 211 0.34 3.68 -0.61
C TRP A 211 1.68 4.38 -0.47
N LYS A 212 2.26 4.30 0.73
CA LYS A 212 3.63 4.71 0.96
C LYS A 212 4.55 3.66 0.37
N LYS A 213 5.54 4.12 -0.38
CA LYS A 213 6.43 3.27 -1.18
C LYS A 213 7.88 3.64 -0.92
N ARG A 214 8.77 2.66 -0.93
CA ARG A 214 10.21 2.89 -1.01
C ARG A 214 10.87 1.87 -1.92
N PHE A 215 11.59 2.39 -2.90
CA PHE A 215 12.40 1.62 -3.83
C PHE A 215 13.87 2.01 -3.57
N PRO A 216 14.73 1.07 -3.10
CA PRO A 216 16.14 1.37 -2.89
C PRO A 216 16.82 1.63 -4.22
N ASP A 217 17.75 2.58 -4.27
CA ASP A 217 18.46 3.01 -5.47
C ASP A 217 17.54 3.15 -6.70
N PRO A 218 16.68 4.19 -6.81
CA PRO A 218 15.67 4.30 -7.87
C PRO A 218 16.23 4.08 -9.29
N ASP A 219 17.45 4.54 -9.56
CA ASP A 219 18.13 4.33 -10.85
C ASP A 219 18.30 2.84 -11.23
N ASN A 220 18.34 1.93 -10.24
CA ASN A 220 18.46 0.50 -10.44
C ASN A 220 17.13 -0.21 -10.74
N TRP A 221 15.99 0.50 -10.74
CA TRP A 221 14.68 -0.05 -11.08
C TRP A 221 14.32 0.12 -12.56
N TYR A 222 15.04 0.98 -13.28
CA TYR A 222 14.89 1.17 -14.73
C TYR A 222 13.44 1.41 -15.17
N GLY A 223 12.65 2.13 -14.36
CA GLY A 223 11.26 2.49 -14.66
C GLY A 223 10.24 1.39 -14.35
N LEU A 224 10.61 0.35 -13.59
CA LEU A 224 9.68 -0.68 -13.15
C LEU A 224 8.88 -0.30 -11.89
N GLU A 225 9.26 0.75 -11.18
CA GLU A 225 8.57 1.20 -9.95
C GLU A 225 7.05 1.37 -10.15
N PRO A 226 6.56 1.99 -11.24
CA PRO A 226 5.12 2.13 -11.49
C PRO A 226 4.37 0.79 -11.62
N VAL A 227 5.06 -0.30 -12.00
CA VAL A 227 4.44 -1.64 -12.05
C VAL A 227 3.96 -2.08 -10.66
N PHE A 228 4.66 -1.66 -9.62
CA PHE A 228 4.34 -2.00 -8.24
C PHE A 228 3.40 -1.02 -7.56
N ASP A 229 3.05 0.09 -8.21
CA ASP A 229 2.20 1.12 -7.61
C ASP A 229 0.71 0.71 -7.67
N PRO A 230 0.07 0.38 -6.54
CA PRO A 230 -1.35 0.00 -6.55
C PRO A 230 -2.30 1.17 -6.78
N GLU A 231 -1.82 2.41 -6.63
CA GLU A 231 -2.61 3.62 -6.84
C GLU A 231 -2.59 4.02 -8.33
N MET A 232 -3.75 4.12 -8.96
CA MET A 232 -3.90 4.58 -10.35
C MET A 232 -3.72 6.10 -10.45
N ASP A 233 -3.40 6.59 -11.63
CA ASP A 233 -3.26 8.03 -11.91
C ASP A 233 -4.51 8.84 -11.54
N SER A 234 -5.70 8.32 -11.81
CA SER A 234 -6.96 8.96 -11.40
C SER A 234 -7.12 9.04 -9.88
N GLU A 235 -6.66 8.02 -9.15
CA GLU A 235 -6.72 7.98 -7.69
C GLU A 235 -5.71 8.98 -7.09
N LYS A 236 -4.49 9.03 -7.66
CA LYS A 236 -3.47 10.03 -7.31
C LYS A 236 -3.98 11.47 -7.53
N LEU A 237 -4.65 11.71 -8.66
CA LEU A 237 -5.22 13.01 -9.01
C LEU A 237 -6.28 13.45 -7.99
N GLU A 238 -7.25 12.59 -7.67
CA GLU A 238 -8.28 12.88 -6.67
C GLU A 238 -7.68 13.10 -5.28
N ARG A 239 -6.72 12.26 -4.87
CA ARG A 239 -6.01 12.43 -3.60
C ARG A 239 -5.25 13.75 -3.56
N CYS A 240 -4.55 14.12 -4.62
CA CYS A 240 -3.82 15.37 -4.72
C CYS A 240 -4.78 16.56 -4.56
N LYS A 241 -5.90 16.58 -5.28
CA LYS A 241 -6.94 17.61 -5.14
C LYS A 241 -7.49 17.68 -3.71
N GLY A 242 -7.86 16.53 -3.14
CA GLY A 242 -8.35 16.44 -1.76
C GLY A 242 -7.35 16.99 -0.74
N SER A 243 -6.07 16.66 -0.89
CA SER A 243 -5.00 17.13 0.00
C SER A 243 -4.88 18.66 0.00
N ILE A 244 -5.02 19.30 -1.17
CA ILE A 244 -4.96 20.76 -1.32
C ILE A 244 -6.22 21.43 -0.73
N ILE A 245 -7.41 20.91 -1.06
CA ILE A 245 -8.70 21.46 -0.61
C ILE A 245 -8.80 21.44 0.92
N HIS A 246 -8.34 20.35 1.54
CA HIS A 246 -8.41 20.14 2.98
C HIS A 246 -7.14 20.57 3.74
N HIS A 247 -6.16 21.15 3.03
CA HIS A 247 -4.87 21.52 3.61
C HIS A 247 -5.04 22.51 4.78
N PRO A 248 -4.48 22.24 5.97
CA PRO A 248 -4.68 23.08 7.15
C PRO A 248 -4.33 24.56 6.95
N GLU A 249 -3.21 24.83 6.28
CA GLU A 249 -2.76 26.21 5.99
C GLU A 249 -3.63 26.92 4.95
N LEU A 250 -4.42 26.20 4.14
CA LEU A 250 -5.30 26.78 3.11
C LEU A 250 -6.77 26.88 3.58
N ARG A 251 -7.05 26.59 4.87
CA ARG A 251 -8.42 26.67 5.40
C ARG A 251 -8.96 28.10 5.43
N LEU A 252 -8.13 29.06 5.84
CA LEU A 252 -8.51 30.45 6.06
C LEU A 252 -8.48 31.27 4.77
N LYS A 253 -9.40 32.23 4.62
CA LYS A 253 -9.38 33.18 3.50
C LYS A 253 -8.12 34.04 3.55
N GLY A 254 -7.46 34.23 2.41
CA GLY A 254 -6.22 34.99 2.27
C GLY A 254 -4.94 34.22 2.60
N SER A 255 -5.03 32.98 3.12
CA SER A 255 -3.85 32.17 3.39
C SER A 255 -3.26 31.58 2.11
N HIS A 256 -2.00 31.12 2.20
CA HIS A 256 -1.26 30.62 1.06
C HIS A 256 -0.27 29.54 1.46
N LYS A 257 0.18 28.76 0.49
CA LYS A 257 1.27 27.79 0.62
C LYS A 257 2.13 27.78 -0.64
N LEU A 258 3.43 27.50 -0.50
CA LEU A 258 4.32 27.35 -1.66
C LEU A 258 3.87 26.15 -2.50
N LEU A 259 3.88 26.30 -3.84
CA LEU A 259 3.56 25.17 -4.72
C LEU A 259 4.57 24.04 -4.59
N ASP A 260 5.85 24.37 -4.40
CA ASP A 260 6.92 23.37 -4.22
C ASP A 260 6.73 22.54 -2.94
N ASP A 261 6.13 23.13 -1.89
CA ASP A 261 5.82 22.40 -0.65
C ASP A 261 4.64 21.46 -0.88
N LEU A 262 3.56 21.95 -1.49
CA LEU A 262 2.40 21.14 -1.84
C LEU A 262 2.78 19.97 -2.76
N TYR A 263 3.66 20.21 -3.74
CA TYR A 263 4.14 19.16 -4.66
C TYR A 263 4.89 18.05 -3.92
N ARG A 264 5.83 18.43 -3.04
CA ARG A 264 6.59 17.48 -2.24
C ARG A 264 5.71 16.70 -1.25
N GLU A 265 4.72 17.36 -0.66
CA GLU A 265 3.78 16.73 0.26
C GLU A 265 2.79 15.79 -0.45
N ALA A 266 2.43 16.08 -1.71
CA ALA A 266 1.49 15.27 -2.48
C ALA A 266 2.05 13.88 -2.84
N ASP A 267 3.38 13.74 -2.95
CA ASP A 267 4.06 12.49 -3.33
C ASP A 267 3.44 11.84 -4.59
N VAL A 268 3.33 12.64 -5.65
CA VAL A 268 2.81 12.22 -6.96
C VAL A 268 3.75 12.68 -8.08
N PRO A 269 3.71 12.04 -9.26
CA PRO A 269 4.41 12.54 -10.43
C PRO A 269 4.02 13.99 -10.76
N GLU A 270 4.98 14.78 -11.28
CA GLU A 270 4.77 16.21 -11.59
C GLU A 270 3.56 16.44 -12.50
N TYR A 271 3.37 15.61 -13.53
CA TYR A 271 2.24 15.75 -14.45
C TYR A 271 0.87 15.59 -13.76
N ILE A 272 0.77 14.70 -12.76
CA ILE A 272 -0.44 14.53 -11.95
C ILE A 272 -0.68 15.76 -11.09
N PHE A 273 0.37 16.30 -10.46
CA PHE A 273 0.26 17.50 -9.62
C PHE A 273 -0.19 18.72 -10.43
N VAL A 274 0.41 18.94 -11.61
CA VAL A 274 0.04 20.03 -12.51
C VAL A 274 -1.41 19.88 -13.00
N GLN A 275 -1.82 18.67 -13.37
CA GLN A 275 -3.21 18.39 -13.76
C GLN A 275 -4.18 18.65 -12.59
N ALA A 276 -3.86 18.16 -11.39
CA ALA A 276 -4.66 18.38 -10.19
C ALA A 276 -4.86 19.86 -9.89
N LEU A 277 -3.80 20.67 -9.99
CA LEU A 277 -3.85 22.11 -9.81
C LEU A 277 -4.74 22.79 -10.86
N SER A 278 -4.61 22.40 -12.13
CA SER A 278 -5.43 22.96 -13.21
C SER A 278 -6.92 22.70 -12.96
N GLU A 279 -7.30 21.45 -12.72
CA GLU A 279 -8.70 21.06 -12.45
C GLU A 279 -9.25 21.72 -11.18
N LEU A 280 -8.40 21.87 -10.15
CA LEU A 280 -8.78 22.51 -8.89
C LEU A 280 -9.06 24.00 -9.10
N LEU A 281 -8.24 24.73 -9.85
CA LEU A 281 -8.44 26.16 -10.11
C LEU A 281 -9.70 26.43 -10.95
N GLU A 282 -10.06 25.51 -11.84
CA GLU A 282 -11.31 25.57 -12.61
C GLU A 282 -12.53 25.30 -11.71
N SER A 283 -12.43 24.31 -10.83
CA SER A 283 -13.56 23.85 -10.01
C SER A 283 -13.78 24.71 -8.74
N TYR A 284 -12.72 25.32 -8.22
CA TYR A 284 -12.70 26.07 -6.97
C TYR A 284 -12.16 27.49 -7.20
N PRO A 285 -13.00 28.42 -7.69
CA PRO A 285 -12.58 29.77 -8.07
C PRO A 285 -12.08 30.62 -6.89
N GLU A 286 -12.24 30.17 -5.64
CA GLU A 286 -11.61 30.76 -4.47
C GLU A 286 -10.10 30.53 -4.40
N PHE A 287 -9.51 29.62 -5.19
CA PHE A 287 -8.07 29.46 -5.27
C PHE A 287 -7.49 30.26 -6.45
N GLU A 288 -6.24 30.71 -6.29
CA GLU A 288 -5.47 31.33 -7.36
C GLU A 288 -3.97 31.08 -7.16
N ILE A 289 -3.23 31.00 -8.27
CA ILE A 289 -1.77 30.96 -8.24
C ILE A 289 -1.24 32.39 -8.34
N LYS A 290 -0.30 32.75 -7.45
CA LYS A 290 0.44 34.01 -7.49
C LYS A 290 1.93 33.78 -7.44
N GLU A 291 2.69 34.75 -7.94
CA GLU A 291 4.13 34.81 -7.77
C GLU A 291 4.48 35.93 -6.77
N ILE A 292 5.19 35.58 -5.71
CA ILE A 292 5.66 36.52 -4.69
C ILE A 292 7.16 36.30 -4.49
N SER A 293 7.96 37.33 -4.77
CA SER A 293 9.43 37.29 -4.62
C SER A 293 10.08 36.12 -5.37
N GLY A 294 9.60 35.83 -6.59
CA GLY A 294 10.11 34.74 -7.44
C GLY A 294 9.64 33.33 -7.05
N LYS A 295 8.72 33.19 -6.08
CA LYS A 295 8.14 31.91 -5.67
C LYS A 295 6.67 31.83 -6.03
N LYS A 296 6.24 30.68 -6.57
CA LYS A 296 4.82 30.42 -6.85
C LYS A 296 4.11 29.92 -5.61
N ILE A 297 2.97 30.52 -5.32
CA ILE A 297 2.09 30.14 -4.21
C ILE A 297 0.71 29.78 -4.72
N LEU A 298 0.05 28.85 -4.05
CA LEU A 298 -1.40 28.71 -4.10
C LEU A 298 -2.00 29.55 -2.98
N GLN A 299 -2.87 30.49 -3.31
CA GLN A 299 -3.56 31.35 -2.35
C GLN A 299 -5.06 31.11 -2.40
N LYS A 300 -5.70 31.08 -1.23
CA LYS A 300 -7.17 31.18 -1.11
C LYS A 300 -7.58 32.65 -1.04
N LYS A 301 -8.47 33.10 -1.93
CA LYS A 301 -8.93 34.49 -2.05
C LYS A 301 -9.57 35.00 -0.76
N ARG A 302 -9.50 36.32 -0.54
CA ARG A 302 -10.00 36.98 0.68
C ARG A 302 -11.50 37.24 0.74
N ILE A 303 -12.25 36.95 -0.34
CA ILE A 303 -13.65 37.38 -0.63
C ILE A 303 -14.47 37.66 0.64
#